data_AF-C2PXW5-F1
#
_entry.id   AF-C2PXW5-F1
#
_cell.length_a   1.000
_cell.length_b   1.000
_cell.length_c   1.000
_cell.angle_alpha   90.00
_cell.angle_beta   90.00
_cell.angle_gamma   90.00
#
_symmetry.space_group_name_H-M   'P 1'
#
loop_
_entity.id
_entity.type
_entity.pdbx_description
1 polymer ?
#
loop_
_entity_poly.entity_id
_entity_poly.type
_entity_poly.pdbx_seq_one_letter_code
_entity_poly.pdbx_strand_id
1 'polypeptide(L)' 'MEQEGYAPSRRMEEPIFHEVKKNGKTEVEPCGRKIVFEGKLK' A
#
# COMPACT_ATOMS: atom_id res chain seq x y z
N MET A 1 8.69 1.68 -13.35
CA MET A 1 7.92 2.91 -13.66
C MET A 1 8.65 3.82 -14.63
N GLU A 2 9.70 4.56 -14.23
CA GLU A 2 10.41 5.45 -15.17
C GLU A 2 11.10 4.67 -16.31
N GLN A 3 11.75 3.55 -15.98
CA GLN A 3 12.37 2.62 -16.93
C GLN A 3 11.38 1.89 -17.86
N GLU A 4 10.08 1.94 -17.54
CA GLU A 4 8.99 1.34 -18.33
C GLU A 4 8.16 2.41 -19.07
N GLY A 5 8.59 3.68 -19.05
CA GLY A 5 7.91 4.79 -19.73
C GLY A 5 6.69 5.36 -19.00
N TYR A 6 6.42 4.94 -17.76
CA TYR A 6 5.32 5.44 -16.94
C TYR A 6 5.80 6.56 -16.01
N ALA A 7 5.23 7.76 -16.17
CA ALA A 7 5.37 8.84 -15.21
C ALA A 7 4.34 8.66 -14.08
N PRO A 8 4.74 8.71 -12.78
CA PRO A 8 3.79 8.65 -11.69
C PRO A 8 2.91 9.90 -11.70
N SER A 9 1.64 9.76 -12.08
CA SER A 9 0.69 10.87 -12.15
C SER A 9 0.14 11.24 -10.78
N ARG A 10 0.09 10.29 -9.84
CA ARG A 10 -0.43 10.49 -8.48
C ARG A 10 0.19 9.48 -7.51
N ARG A 11 0.59 9.95 -6.33
CA ARG A 11 1.02 9.13 -5.19
C ARG A 11 -0.12 9.01 -4.19
N MET A 12 -0.49 7.78 -3.82
CA MET A 12 -1.42 7.50 -2.73
C MET A 12 -0.74 6.61 -1.69
N GLU A 13 -0.90 6.96 -0.41
CA GLU A 13 -0.46 6.15 0.73
C GLU A 13 -1.67 5.51 1.38
N GLU A 14 -1.74 4.18 1.32
CA GLU A 14 -2.81 3.39 1.94
C GLU A 14 -2.25 2.63 3.15
N PRO A 15 -2.83 2.80 4.36
CA PRO A 15 -2.42 2.00 5.51
C PRO A 15 -2.75 0.53 5.29
N ILE A 16 -1.79 -0.35 5.59
CA ILE A 16 -1.97 -1.80 5.56
C ILE A 16 -2.24 -2.25 6.99
N PHE A 17 -3.40 -2.86 7.17
CA PHE A 17 -3.77 -3.53 8.41
C PHE A 17 -3.61 -5.03 8.23
N HIS A 18 -3.12 -5.72 9.26
CA HIS A 18 -3.18 -7.18 9.31
C HIS A 18 -3.96 -7.64 10.53
N GLU A 19 -4.54 -8.84 10.43
CA GLU A 19 -5.17 -9.52 11.56
C GLU A 19 -4.12 -10.35 12.30
N VAL A 20 -3.98 -10.10 13.60
CA VAL A 20 -3.05 -10.79 14.49
C VAL A 20 -3.84 -11.46 15.60
N LYS A 21 -3.57 -12.74 15.81
CA LYS A 21 -4.13 -13.47 16.95
C LYS A 21 -3.21 -13.30 18.16
N LYS A 22 -3.60 -12.43 19.09
CA LYS A 22 -2.96 -12.30 20.41
C LYS A 22 -3.91 -12.84 21.48
N ASN A 23 -3.41 -13.74 22.34
CA ASN A 23 -4.17 -14.32 23.45
C ASN A 23 -5.57 -14.84 23.10
N GLY A 24 -5.70 -15.51 21.94
CA GLY A 24 -6.97 -16.10 21.49
C GLY A 24 -7.99 -15.11 20.94
N LYS A 25 -7.65 -13.82 20.84
CA LYS A 25 -8.47 -12.78 20.18
C LYS A 25 -7.78 -12.32 18.90
N THR A 26 -8.57 -12.10 17.86
CA THR A 26 -8.09 -11.49 16.61
C THR A 26 -8.14 -9.97 16.78
N GLU A 27 -6.99 -9.31 16.70
CA GLU A 27 -6.83 -7.86 16.73
C GLU A 27 -6.36 -7.38 15.34
N VAL A 28 -6.82 -6.20 14.92
CA VAL A 28 -6.41 -5.59 13.66
C VAL A 28 -5.36 -4.54 13.98
N GLU A 29 -4.10 -4.83 13.65
CA GLU A 29 -2.98 -3.90 13.91
C GLU A 29 -2.52 -3.23 12.60
N PRO A 30 -2.24 -1.91 12.61
CA PRO A 30 -1.62 -1.23 11.49
C PRO A 30 -0.16 -1.70 11.38
N CYS A 31 0.16 -2.43 10.31
CA CYS A 31 1.48 -3.05 10.13
C CYS A 31 2.38 -2.27 9.17
N GLY A 32 1.80 -1.41 8.34
CA GLY A 32 2.58 -0.68 7.37
C GLY A 32 1.73 0.22 6.50
N ARG A 33 2.34 0.64 5.39
CA ARG A 33 1.73 1.50 4.37
C ARG A 33 2.13 0.99 3.00
N LYS A 34 1.16 0.94 2.10
CA LYS A 34 1.37 0.70 0.68
C LYS A 34 1.44 2.04 -0.02
N ILE A 35 2.53 2.27 -0.73
CA ILE A 35 2.63 3.43 -1.62
C ILE A 35 2.21 2.96 -3.00
N VAL A 36 1.08 3.48 -3.48
CA VAL A 36 0.55 3.19 -4.81
C VAL A 36 0.82 4.40 -5.70
N PHE A 37 1.43 4.14 -6.84
CA PHE A 37 1.66 5.13 -7.88
C PHE A 37 0.74 4.81 -9.05
N GLU A 38 -0.15 5.73 -9.39
CA GLU A 38 -0.95 5.61 -10.61
C GLU A 38 -0.11 6.13 -11.79
N GLY A 39 0.34 5.21 -12.65
CA GLY A 39 1.00 5.56 -13.90
C GLY A 39 -0.02 5.76 -15.00
N LYS A 40 0.05 6.89 -15.72
CA LYS A 40 -0.69 7.04 -16.98
C LYS A 40 0.23 6.67 -18.13
N LEU A 41 -0.26 5.82 -19.05
CA LEU A 41 0.43 5.55 -20.31
C LEU A 41 0.44 6.83 -21.13
N LYS A 42 1.59 7.20 -21.69
CA LYS A 42 1.71 8.32 -22.63
C LYS A 42 1.09 7.98 -23.98
#